data_AF-A0A8T6M4X4-F1
#
_entry.id   AF-A0A8T6M4X4-F1
#
_cell.length_a   1.000
_cell.length_b   1.000
_cell.length_c   1.000
_cell.angle_alpha   90.00
_cell.angle_beta   90.00
_cell.angle_gamma   90.00
#
_symmetry.space_group_name_H-M   'P 1'
#
loop_
_entity.id
_entity.type
_entity.pdbx_description
1 polymer ?
#
loop_
_entity_poly.entity_id
_entity_poly.type
_entity_poly.pdbx_seq_one_letter_code
_entity_poly.pdbx_strand_id
1 'polypeptide(L)'
;MSKGFSLIEVLIVLTIFAILSIAIIVILNPIEQINRGRDISLIQISETLSNAASRYLISQNKVPWNSSIQTTTLSSSQGQSLVANIISLGELKQNFVANNDKFEELYITTNEINNELLLCFQPHSKAYQQHPFTIFSQNGDFNPRCFENRSECYFCFGNYELGNIVENAGNGGSGGNEESNMTEEELLCRDFEPEYPKYPWTCNSSDKLIQYGCTNYCVADKGCDGYCAIGQRHLIKSYYATNSNVIQCLLADDVNTEEYCVADPFARCDIKSYNSDPSDYAWGCTNPRRPYKWAI
;
A
#
# COMPACT_ATOMS: atom_id res chain seq x y z
N MET A 1 49.58 -16.76 -39.75
CA MET A 1 50.09 -16.93 -38.37
C MET A 1 48.95 -16.64 -37.41
N SER A 2 48.26 -17.68 -36.91
CA SER A 2 47.26 -17.52 -35.86
C SER A 2 47.99 -17.29 -34.54
N LYS A 3 47.98 -16.06 -34.03
CA LYS A 3 48.41 -15.79 -32.66
C LYS A 3 47.37 -16.42 -31.75
N GLY A 4 47.65 -17.62 -31.25
CA GLY A 4 46.84 -18.27 -30.23
C GLY A 4 46.86 -17.40 -28.98
N PHE A 5 45.69 -17.23 -28.36
CA PHE A 5 45.57 -16.58 -27.05
C PHE A 5 46.52 -17.25 -26.05
N SER A 6 47.21 -16.45 -25.25
CA SER A 6 48.10 -16.99 -24.24
C SER A 6 47.28 -17.68 -23.15
N LEU A 7 47.73 -18.83 -22.66
CA LEU A 7 47.03 -19.57 -21.60
C LEU A 7 46.88 -18.72 -20.33
N ILE A 8 47.83 -17.82 -20.06
CA ILE A 8 47.75 -16.88 -18.93
C ILE A 8 46.68 -15.80 -19.13
N GLU A 9 46.43 -15.34 -20.36
CA GLU A 9 45.38 -14.35 -20.63
C GLU A 9 44.00 -14.93 -20.35
N VAL A 10 43.74 -16.16 -20.80
CA VAL A 10 42.46 -16.84 -20.55
C VAL A 10 42.27 -17.09 -19.06
N LEU A 11 43.34 -17.43 -18.33
CA LEU A 11 43.26 -17.70 -16.89
C LEU A 11 42.93 -16.43 -16.09
N ILE A 12 43.59 -15.31 -16.39
CA ILE A 12 43.29 -14.03 -15.71
C ILE A 12 41.85 -13.60 -16.00
N VAL A 13 41.39 -13.70 -17.25
CA VAL A 13 40.02 -13.31 -17.61
C VAL A 13 38.98 -14.15 -16.87
N LEU A 14 39.18 -15.47 -16.77
CA LEU A 14 38.25 -16.34 -16.03
C LEU A 14 38.23 -16.04 -14.53
N THR A 15 39.38 -15.73 -13.93
CA THR A 15 39.43 -15.36 -12.50
C THR A 15 38.67 -14.05 -12.23
N ILE A 16 38.88 -13.02 -13.06
CA ILE A 16 38.15 -11.76 -12.93
C ILE A 16 36.65 -11.97 -13.16
N PHE A 17 36.27 -12.76 -14.17
CA PHE A 17 34.87 -13.06 -14.46
C PHE A 17 34.17 -13.79 -13.30
N ALA A 18 34.85 -14.75 -12.67
CA ALA A 18 34.32 -15.47 -11.51
C ALA A 18 34.07 -14.53 -10.31
N ILE A 19 35.01 -13.63 -10.01
CA ILE A 19 34.88 -12.68 -8.90
C ILE A 19 33.75 -11.69 -9.15
N LEU A 20 33.66 -11.13 -10.38
CA LEU A 20 32.60 -10.18 -10.74
C LEU A 20 31.21 -10.81 -10.66
N SER A 21 31.08 -12.07 -11.08
CA SER A 21 29.81 -12.78 -11.05
C SER A 21 29.31 -13.00 -9.62
N ILE A 22 30.19 -13.36 -8.68
CA ILE A 22 29.83 -13.52 -7.26
C ILE A 22 29.41 -12.18 -6.64
N ALA A 23 30.11 -11.08 -6.95
CA ALA A 23 29.77 -9.76 -6.43
C ALA A 23 28.34 -9.32 -6.81
N ILE A 24 27.94 -9.55 -8.06
CA ILE A 24 26.59 -9.20 -8.55
C ILE A 24 25.50 -10.00 -7.81
N ILE A 25 25.73 -11.30 -7.58
CA ILE A 25 24.78 -12.17 -6.88
C ILE A 25 24.63 -11.76 -5.42
N VAL A 26 25.67 -11.20 -4.78
CA VAL A 26 25.56 -10.70 -3.39
C VAL A 26 24.76 -9.40 -3.32
N ILE A 27 24.85 -8.55 -4.34
CA ILE A 27 24.14 -7.27 -4.39
C ILE A 27 22.63 -7.48 -4.64
N LEU A 28 22.27 -8.41 -5.51
CA LEU A 28 20.89 -8.76 -5.77
C LEU A 28 20.42 -9.78 -4.74
N ASN A 29 19.33 -9.51 -4.01
CA ASN A 29 18.67 -10.56 -3.23
C ASN A 29 17.70 -11.31 -4.15
N PRO A 30 18.08 -12.47 -4.74
CA PRO A 30 17.23 -13.15 -5.73
C PRO A 30 15.93 -13.66 -5.10
N ILE A 31 15.95 -14.01 -3.81
CA ILE A 31 14.78 -14.48 -3.08
C ILE A 31 13.76 -13.36 -2.98
N GLU A 32 14.22 -12.15 -2.64
CA GLU A 32 13.35 -10.97 -2.57
C GLU A 32 12.72 -10.64 -3.93
N GLN A 33 13.46 -10.78 -5.03
CA GLN A 33 12.91 -10.58 -6.37
C GLN A 33 11.82 -11.61 -6.72
N ILE A 34 12.03 -12.88 -6.38
CA ILE A 34 11.02 -13.94 -6.56
C ILE A 34 9.78 -13.64 -5.72
N ASN A 35 9.96 -13.27 -4.45
CA ASN A 35 8.87 -12.92 -3.55
C ASN A 35 8.08 -11.71 -4.06
N ARG A 36 8.76 -10.67 -4.56
CA ARG A 36 8.09 -9.53 -5.21
C ARG A 36 7.29 -9.96 -6.43
N GLY A 37 7.85 -10.82 -7.29
CA GLY A 37 7.13 -11.37 -8.44
C GLY A 37 5.89 -12.18 -8.05
N ARG A 38 5.95 -12.90 -6.93
CA ARG A 38 4.82 -13.63 -6.36
C ARG A 38 3.74 -12.67 -5.85
N ASP A 39 4.11 -11.67 -5.06
CA ASP A 39 3.17 -10.66 -4.55
C ASP A 39 2.50 -9.88 -5.70
N ILE A 40 3.26 -9.47 -6.73
CA ILE A 40 2.72 -8.84 -7.95
C ILE A 40 1.70 -9.74 -8.64
N SER A 41 1.98 -11.05 -8.71
CA SER A 41 1.02 -12.00 -9.27
C SER A 41 -0.29 -12.06 -8.47
N LEU A 42 -0.21 -12.06 -7.14
CA LEU A 42 -1.39 -12.08 -6.25
C LEU A 42 -2.21 -10.79 -6.37
N ILE A 43 -1.53 -9.64 -6.49
CA ILE A 43 -2.13 -8.34 -6.78
C ILE A 43 -2.91 -8.38 -8.11
N GLN A 44 -2.27 -8.85 -9.19
CA GLN A 44 -2.89 -8.92 -10.52
C GLN A 44 -4.11 -9.84 -10.55
N ILE A 45 -4.05 -10.98 -9.87
CA ILE A 45 -5.17 -11.91 -9.74
C ILE A 45 -6.32 -11.25 -8.98
N SER A 46 -6.00 -10.59 -7.86
CA SER A 46 -6.99 -9.89 -7.03
C SER A 46 -7.70 -8.78 -7.80
N GLU A 47 -6.94 -7.95 -8.52
CA GLU A 47 -7.50 -6.87 -9.35
C GLU A 47 -8.37 -7.42 -10.48
N THR A 48 -7.89 -8.45 -11.19
CA THR A 48 -8.62 -9.06 -12.29
C THR A 48 -9.96 -9.61 -11.80
N LEU A 49 -9.96 -10.29 -10.66
CA LEU A 49 -11.17 -10.87 -10.06
C LEU A 49 -12.12 -9.80 -9.53
N SER A 50 -11.60 -8.80 -8.79
CA SER A 50 -12.40 -7.70 -8.26
C SER A 50 -13.07 -6.90 -9.38
N ASN A 51 -12.33 -6.54 -10.43
CA ASN A 51 -12.89 -5.85 -11.60
C ASN A 51 -13.93 -6.71 -12.34
N ALA A 52 -13.70 -8.03 -12.45
CA ALA A 52 -14.68 -8.93 -13.07
C ALA A 52 -15.96 -9.06 -12.23
N ALA A 53 -15.84 -9.09 -10.90
CA ALA A 53 -16.99 -9.08 -10.00
C ALA A 53 -17.79 -7.76 -10.09
N SER A 54 -17.11 -6.62 -10.18
CA SER A 54 -17.75 -5.31 -10.40
C SER A 54 -18.51 -5.26 -11.73
N ARG A 55 -17.93 -5.78 -12.82
CA ARG A 55 -18.63 -5.87 -14.11
C ARG A 55 -19.82 -6.82 -14.07
N TYR A 56 -19.68 -7.96 -13.40
CA TYR A 56 -20.78 -8.90 -13.17
C TYR A 56 -21.95 -8.22 -12.44
N LEU A 57 -21.67 -7.44 -11.40
CA LEU A 57 -22.69 -6.69 -10.66
C LEU A 57 -23.43 -5.70 -11.58
N ILE A 58 -22.70 -4.98 -12.44
CA ILE A 58 -23.30 -4.04 -13.40
C ILE A 58 -24.13 -4.77 -14.45
N SER A 59 -23.66 -5.91 -14.97
CA SER A 59 -24.34 -6.62 -16.07
C SER A 59 -25.55 -7.44 -15.62
N GLN A 60 -25.54 -7.94 -14.39
CA GLN A 60 -26.60 -8.81 -13.87
C GLN A 60 -27.48 -8.16 -12.81
N ASN A 61 -27.08 -6.99 -12.29
CA ASN A 61 -27.71 -6.33 -11.14
C ASN A 61 -27.84 -7.27 -9.91
N LYS A 62 -26.89 -8.19 -9.77
CA LYS A 62 -26.73 -9.14 -8.65
C LYS A 62 -25.26 -9.49 -8.49
N VAL A 63 -24.88 -9.91 -7.29
CA VAL A 63 -23.52 -10.39 -7.00
C VAL A 63 -23.27 -11.81 -7.53
N PRO A 64 -22.00 -12.20 -7.80
CA PRO A 64 -21.66 -13.53 -8.28
C PRO A 64 -21.64 -14.62 -7.20
N TRP A 65 -21.86 -14.28 -5.93
CA TRP A 65 -21.99 -15.22 -4.82
C TRP A 65 -23.45 -15.35 -4.35
N ASN A 66 -23.82 -16.52 -3.84
CA ASN A 66 -25.18 -16.80 -3.37
C ASN A 66 -25.39 -16.52 -1.88
N SER A 67 -24.31 -16.28 -1.15
CA SER A 67 -24.31 -16.00 0.29
C SER A 67 -23.02 -15.29 0.66
N SER A 68 -23.03 -14.50 1.74
CA SER A 68 -21.81 -13.94 2.31
C SER A 68 -20.80 -15.04 2.68
N ILE A 69 -19.54 -14.82 2.32
CA ILE A 69 -18.42 -15.72 2.59
C ILE A 69 -17.55 -15.06 3.66
N GLN A 70 -17.28 -15.78 4.75
CA GLN A 70 -16.39 -15.32 5.80
C GLN A 70 -15.03 -15.99 5.61
N THR A 71 -14.04 -15.19 5.22
CA THR A 71 -12.60 -15.52 5.20
C THR A 71 -12.29 -16.97 4.87
N THR A 72 -12.34 -17.29 3.58
CA THR A 72 -11.94 -18.61 3.08
C THR A 72 -10.93 -18.44 1.96
N THR A 73 -10.16 -19.47 1.65
CA THR A 73 -9.25 -19.40 0.50
C THR A 73 -10.04 -19.36 -0.80
N LEU A 74 -9.51 -18.71 -1.82
CA LEU A 74 -10.10 -18.69 -3.17
C LEU A 74 -10.13 -20.09 -3.79
N SER A 75 -9.22 -20.97 -3.36
CA SER A 75 -9.16 -22.39 -3.72
C SER A 75 -10.31 -23.23 -3.15
N SER A 76 -11.02 -22.72 -2.13
CA SER A 76 -12.16 -23.41 -1.53
C SER A 76 -13.30 -23.65 -2.53
N SER A 77 -14.20 -24.59 -2.21
CA SER A 77 -15.38 -24.83 -3.05
C SER A 77 -16.25 -23.58 -3.23
N GLN A 78 -16.36 -22.73 -2.20
CA GLN A 78 -17.07 -21.46 -2.26
C GLN A 78 -16.36 -20.45 -3.17
N GLY A 79 -15.04 -20.31 -3.04
CA GLY A 79 -14.23 -19.43 -3.89
C GLY A 79 -14.24 -19.85 -5.36
N GLN A 80 -14.09 -21.15 -5.64
CA GLN A 80 -14.16 -21.68 -7.00
C GLN A 80 -15.56 -21.52 -7.61
N SER A 81 -16.62 -21.66 -6.81
CA SER A 81 -18.00 -21.42 -7.27
C SER A 81 -18.21 -19.96 -7.67
N LEU A 82 -17.69 -19.01 -6.88
CA LEU A 82 -17.70 -17.58 -7.22
C LEU A 82 -16.98 -17.33 -8.54
N VAL A 83 -15.76 -17.85 -8.70
CA VAL A 83 -14.97 -17.69 -9.94
C VAL A 83 -15.70 -18.30 -11.14
N ALA A 84 -16.29 -19.49 -10.98
CA ALA A 84 -17.05 -20.16 -12.03
C ALA A 84 -18.28 -19.37 -12.46
N ASN A 85 -19.01 -18.74 -11.53
CA ASN A 85 -20.16 -17.89 -11.84
C ASN A 85 -19.74 -16.69 -12.71
N ILE A 86 -18.63 -16.03 -12.36
CA ILE A 86 -18.10 -14.90 -13.13
C ILE A 86 -17.66 -15.35 -14.53
N ILE A 87 -16.99 -16.51 -14.64
CA ILE A 87 -16.59 -17.08 -15.94
C ILE A 87 -17.81 -17.44 -16.81
N SER A 88 -18.86 -18.00 -16.21
CA SER A 88 -20.06 -18.46 -16.94
C SER A 88 -20.78 -17.35 -17.71
N LEU A 89 -20.63 -16.10 -17.26
CA LEU A 89 -21.18 -14.91 -17.93
C LEU A 89 -20.16 -14.17 -18.81
N GLY A 90 -18.94 -14.69 -18.93
CA GLY A 90 -17.91 -14.12 -19.79
C GLY A 90 -17.19 -12.90 -19.21
N GLU A 91 -17.40 -12.57 -17.93
CA GLU A 91 -16.72 -11.44 -17.28
C GLU A 91 -15.27 -11.74 -16.91
N LEU A 92 -14.92 -13.03 -16.90
CA LEU A 92 -13.60 -13.56 -16.62
C LEU A 92 -13.27 -14.71 -17.58
N LYS A 93 -12.00 -14.80 -18.02
CA LYS A 93 -11.56 -15.82 -18.98
C LYS A 93 -11.47 -17.19 -18.32
N GLN A 94 -11.77 -18.25 -19.07
CA GLN A 94 -11.68 -19.63 -18.59
C GLN A 94 -10.28 -20.00 -18.08
N ASN A 95 -9.21 -19.46 -18.68
CA ASN A 95 -7.84 -19.75 -18.25
C ASN A 95 -7.49 -19.14 -16.88
N PHE A 96 -8.36 -18.32 -16.29
CA PHE A 96 -8.14 -17.76 -14.96
C PHE A 96 -8.03 -18.85 -13.88
N VAL A 97 -8.75 -19.97 -14.03
CA VAL A 97 -8.66 -21.10 -13.08
C VAL A 97 -7.31 -21.83 -13.11
N ALA A 98 -6.45 -21.54 -14.09
CA ALA A 98 -5.10 -22.10 -14.14
C ALA A 98 -4.19 -21.56 -13.02
N ASN A 99 -4.59 -20.51 -12.30
CA ASN A 99 -3.87 -19.94 -11.15
C ASN A 99 -4.19 -20.64 -9.81
N ASN A 100 -4.64 -21.89 -9.84
CA ASN A 100 -5.11 -22.58 -8.63
C ASN A 100 -4.04 -22.71 -7.54
N ASP A 101 -2.77 -22.78 -7.92
CA ASP A 101 -1.62 -22.75 -7.01
C ASP A 101 -1.55 -21.46 -6.19
N LYS A 102 -1.93 -20.32 -6.79
CA LYS A 102 -1.95 -19.01 -6.14
C LYS A 102 -3.24 -18.74 -5.38
N PHE A 103 -4.32 -19.47 -5.69
CA PHE A 103 -5.61 -19.32 -5.02
C PHE A 103 -5.60 -19.77 -3.56
N GLU A 104 -4.65 -20.61 -3.17
CA GLU A 104 -4.43 -21.01 -1.77
C GLU A 104 -3.93 -19.86 -0.89
N GLU A 105 -3.34 -18.82 -1.50
CA GLU A 105 -2.76 -17.67 -0.80
C GLU A 105 -3.69 -16.46 -0.75
N LEU A 106 -4.78 -16.51 -1.52
CA LEU A 106 -5.79 -15.45 -1.57
C LEU A 106 -6.96 -15.84 -0.68
N TYR A 107 -7.22 -15.03 0.33
CA TYR A 107 -8.41 -15.11 1.16
C TYR A 107 -9.51 -14.23 0.59
N ILE A 108 -10.74 -14.73 0.63
CA ILE A 108 -11.92 -14.05 0.12
C ILE A 108 -12.89 -13.82 1.27
N THR A 109 -13.43 -12.61 1.31
CA THR A 109 -14.54 -12.23 2.17
C THR A 109 -15.59 -11.56 1.29
N THR A 110 -16.85 -11.96 1.41
CA THR A 110 -17.94 -11.32 0.68
C THR A 110 -19.09 -10.95 1.61
N ASN A 111 -19.76 -9.85 1.26
CA ASN A 111 -20.98 -9.41 1.91
C ASN A 111 -22.06 -9.23 0.85
N GLU A 112 -23.09 -10.07 0.90
CA GLU A 112 -24.23 -10.02 -0.03
C GLU A 112 -25.08 -8.76 0.15
N ILE A 113 -25.24 -8.26 1.39
CA ILE A 113 -26.09 -7.09 1.67
C ILE A 113 -25.45 -5.83 1.09
N ASN A 114 -24.13 -5.69 1.26
CA ASN A 114 -23.39 -4.51 0.82
C ASN A 114 -22.81 -4.65 -0.59
N ASN A 115 -22.97 -5.82 -1.23
CA ASN A 115 -22.32 -6.18 -2.50
C ASN A 115 -20.78 -6.08 -2.47
N GLU A 116 -20.17 -6.37 -1.32
CA GLU A 116 -18.72 -6.24 -1.11
C GLU A 116 -18.01 -7.56 -1.42
N LEU A 117 -16.90 -7.47 -2.12
CA LEU A 117 -15.91 -8.51 -2.33
C LEU A 117 -14.56 -7.95 -1.89
N LEU A 118 -13.92 -8.69 -1.00
CA LEU A 118 -12.57 -8.42 -0.56
C LEU A 118 -11.68 -9.65 -0.78
N LEU A 119 -10.46 -9.38 -1.22
CA LEU A 119 -9.43 -10.34 -1.55
C LEU A 119 -8.17 -9.93 -0.79
N CYS A 120 -7.74 -10.75 0.16
CA CYS A 120 -6.64 -10.46 1.06
C CYS A 120 -5.54 -11.51 0.92
N PHE A 121 -4.28 -11.11 0.97
CA PHE A 121 -3.15 -12.04 1.07
C PHE A 121 -2.05 -11.48 1.94
N GLN A 122 -1.25 -12.38 2.49
CA GLN A 122 -0.08 -12.01 3.27
C GLN A 122 1.12 -11.86 2.33
N PRO A 123 1.75 -10.67 2.26
CA PRO A 123 2.88 -10.49 1.34
C PRO A 123 4.14 -11.26 1.77
N HIS A 124 4.86 -11.80 0.78
CA HIS A 124 6.12 -12.52 1.00
C HIS A 124 7.35 -11.63 0.93
N SER A 125 7.30 -10.57 0.13
CA SER A 125 8.40 -9.63 -0.02
C SER A 125 8.43 -8.63 1.12
N LYS A 126 9.64 -8.20 1.49
CA LYS A 126 9.81 -7.16 2.51
C LYS A 126 9.21 -5.83 2.04
N ALA A 127 9.28 -5.55 0.74
CA ALA A 127 8.68 -4.36 0.15
C ALA A 127 7.17 -4.29 0.40
N TYR A 128 6.43 -5.36 0.07
CA TYR A 128 4.98 -5.36 0.27
C TYR A 128 4.58 -5.57 1.73
N GLN A 129 5.39 -6.21 2.57
CA GLN A 129 5.15 -6.27 4.03
C GLN A 129 5.21 -4.89 4.70
N GLN A 130 6.01 -3.98 4.16
CA GLN A 130 6.15 -2.60 4.66
C GLN A 130 5.21 -1.62 3.96
N HIS A 131 4.41 -2.09 2.99
CA HIS A 131 3.52 -1.25 2.22
C HIS A 131 2.42 -0.64 3.11
N PRO A 132 2.02 0.63 2.91
CA PRO A 132 0.99 1.29 3.71
C PRO A 132 -0.38 0.58 3.73
N PHE A 133 -0.68 -0.23 2.72
CA PHE A 133 -1.92 -1.02 2.62
C PHE A 133 -1.83 -2.43 3.23
N THR A 134 -0.69 -2.82 3.78
CA THR A 134 -0.53 -4.10 4.49
C THR A 134 -0.85 -3.89 5.97
N ILE A 135 -2.10 -3.52 6.23
CA ILE A 135 -2.63 -3.09 7.53
C ILE A 135 -3.95 -3.78 7.88
N PHE A 136 -4.33 -4.80 7.13
CA PHE A 136 -5.59 -5.51 7.33
C PHE A 136 -5.38 -6.86 7.98
N SER A 137 -6.44 -7.37 8.61
CA SER A 137 -6.57 -8.77 8.99
C SER A 137 -6.86 -9.62 7.74
N GLN A 138 -6.77 -10.93 7.90
CA GLN A 138 -7.13 -11.90 6.87
C GLN A 138 -8.56 -11.73 6.34
N ASN A 139 -9.46 -11.23 7.19
CA ASN A 139 -10.86 -11.01 6.87
C ASN A 139 -11.10 -9.69 6.11
N GLY A 140 -10.12 -8.78 6.16
CA GLY A 140 -10.27 -7.42 5.66
C GLY A 140 -10.45 -6.33 6.68
N ASP A 141 -10.52 -6.67 7.96
CA ASP A 141 -10.71 -5.69 9.01
C ASP A 141 -9.41 -4.90 9.21
N PHE A 142 -9.51 -3.59 9.46
CA PHE A 142 -8.33 -2.82 9.83
C PHE A 142 -7.68 -3.41 11.10
N ASN A 143 -6.38 -3.71 11.00
CA ASN A 143 -5.60 -4.26 12.10
C ASN A 143 -4.52 -3.24 12.53
N PRO A 144 -4.77 -2.44 13.58
CA PRO A 144 -3.79 -1.46 14.06
C PRO A 144 -2.52 -2.11 14.62
N ARG A 145 -2.55 -3.40 14.98
CA ARG A 145 -1.39 -4.13 15.50
C ARG A 145 -0.43 -4.60 14.40
N CYS A 146 -0.69 -4.23 13.15
CA CYS A 146 0.17 -4.62 12.04
C CYS A 146 1.60 -4.11 12.12
N PHE A 147 1.82 -3.05 12.89
CA PHE A 147 3.16 -2.52 13.16
C PHE A 147 3.93 -3.36 14.18
N GLU A 148 3.24 -4.08 15.06
CA GLU A 148 3.81 -4.90 16.13
C GLU A 148 4.10 -6.34 15.66
N ASN A 149 3.18 -6.93 14.88
CA ASN A 149 3.35 -8.28 14.34
C ASN A 149 3.00 -8.36 12.85
N ARG A 150 4.03 -8.34 12.00
CA ARG A 150 3.90 -8.41 10.53
C ARG A 150 3.35 -9.75 10.03
N SER A 151 3.34 -10.80 10.85
CA SER A 151 2.84 -12.11 10.44
C SER A 151 1.31 -12.18 10.34
N GLU A 152 0.60 -11.18 10.85
CA GLU A 152 -0.87 -11.11 10.85
C GLU A 152 -1.39 -10.00 9.92
N CYS A 153 -0.54 -9.50 9.03
CA CYS A 153 -0.83 -8.38 8.16
C CYS A 153 -1.08 -8.81 6.73
N TYR A 154 -2.22 -8.36 6.24
CA TYR A 154 -2.70 -8.70 4.93
C TYR A 154 -2.80 -7.43 4.09
N PHE A 155 -2.44 -7.59 2.83
CA PHE A 155 -2.74 -6.65 1.78
C PHE A 155 -4.10 -7.06 1.21
N CYS A 156 -5.06 -6.15 1.20
CA CYS A 156 -6.40 -6.41 0.70
C CYS A 156 -6.77 -5.55 -0.51
N PHE A 157 -7.52 -6.14 -1.44
CA PHE A 157 -8.14 -5.52 -2.62
C PHE A 157 -9.63 -5.78 -2.60
N GLY A 158 -10.44 -4.85 -3.10
CA GLY A 158 -11.87 -5.08 -3.21
C GLY A 158 -12.58 -4.05 -4.06
N ASN A 159 -13.88 -4.30 -4.29
CA ASN A 159 -14.79 -3.33 -4.93
C ASN A 159 -15.39 -2.33 -3.92
N TYR A 160 -14.94 -2.38 -2.67
CA TYR A 160 -15.22 -1.43 -1.61
C TYR A 160 -14.16 -0.31 -1.65
N GLU A 161 -14.58 0.95 -1.43
CA GLU A 161 -13.62 2.05 -1.30
C GLU A 161 -12.76 1.85 -0.04
N LEU A 162 -11.59 1.25 -0.20
CA LEU A 162 -10.59 1.09 0.85
C LEU A 162 -10.17 2.44 1.49
N GLY A 163 -10.47 3.56 0.83
CA GLY A 163 -10.33 4.92 1.37
C GLY A 163 -11.22 5.21 2.58
N ASN A 164 -12.39 4.58 2.69
CA ASN A 164 -13.33 4.83 3.78
C ASN A 164 -12.90 4.20 5.12
N ILE A 165 -11.98 3.25 5.16
CA ILE A 165 -11.51 2.66 6.43
C ILE A 165 -10.43 3.54 7.08
N VAL A 166 -9.66 4.28 6.27
CA VAL A 166 -8.74 5.31 6.77
C VAL A 166 -9.52 6.57 7.20
N GLU A 167 -10.63 6.90 6.51
CA GLU A 167 -11.50 8.03 6.88
C GLU A 167 -12.44 7.74 8.06
N ASN A 168 -12.98 6.52 8.19
CA ASN A 168 -13.96 6.19 9.23
C ASN A 168 -13.38 5.60 10.53
N ALA A 169 -12.06 5.37 10.61
CA ALA A 169 -11.40 5.18 11.91
C ALA A 169 -11.48 6.44 12.82
N GLY A 170 -11.98 7.57 12.30
CA GLY A 170 -12.10 8.84 13.02
C GLY A 170 -13.51 9.48 13.07
N ASN A 171 -14.58 8.78 12.69
CA ASN A 171 -15.89 9.40 12.52
C ASN A 171 -16.83 9.18 13.72
N GLY A 172 -16.65 10.03 14.74
CA GLY A 172 -17.67 10.33 15.73
C GLY A 172 -17.79 11.84 15.87
N GLY A 173 -18.78 12.45 15.21
CA GLY A 173 -19.09 13.88 15.41
C GLY A 173 -19.83 14.55 14.26
N SER A 174 -21.15 14.72 14.45
CA SER A 174 -22.09 15.47 13.61
C SER A 174 -21.77 16.97 13.51
N GLY A 175 -22.14 17.59 12.39
CA GLY A 175 -21.84 18.98 12.05
C GLY A 175 -22.68 20.07 12.72
N GLY A 176 -22.36 21.33 12.35
CA GLY A 176 -23.08 22.56 12.69
C GLY A 176 -22.32 23.80 12.20
N ASN A 177 -23.06 24.77 11.66
CA ASN A 177 -22.60 25.95 10.90
C ASN A 177 -22.11 27.14 11.77
N GLU A 178 -21.57 28.14 11.05
CA GLU A 178 -21.56 29.60 11.26
C GLU A 178 -20.28 30.32 11.72
N GLU A 179 -20.02 31.40 10.98
CA GLU A 179 -18.88 32.31 10.93
C GLU A 179 -18.78 33.23 12.16
N SER A 180 -17.58 33.79 12.36
CA SER A 180 -17.19 34.88 13.29
C SER A 180 -16.62 34.51 14.67
N ASN A 181 -15.59 33.67 14.66
CA ASN A 181 -14.39 33.77 15.51
C ASN A 181 -13.46 32.67 15.04
N MET A 182 -12.37 33.02 14.33
CA MET A 182 -11.42 31.98 13.92
C MET A 182 -10.86 31.34 15.19
N THR A 183 -11.20 30.08 15.38
CA THR A 183 -10.73 29.23 16.45
C THR A 183 -9.20 29.11 16.36
N GLU A 184 -8.53 28.86 17.49
CA GLU A 184 -7.06 28.62 17.52
C GLU A 184 -6.66 27.54 16.49
N GLU A 185 -7.54 26.57 16.29
CA GLU A 185 -7.44 25.51 15.30
C GLU A 185 -7.40 26.04 13.85
N GLU A 186 -8.31 26.93 13.48
CA GLU A 186 -8.33 27.52 12.12
C GLU A 186 -7.08 28.36 11.81
N LEU A 187 -6.50 29.02 12.82
CA LEU A 187 -5.21 29.71 12.66
C LEU A 187 -4.05 28.73 12.43
N LEU A 188 -4.01 27.62 13.16
CA LEU A 188 -2.97 26.59 13.06
C LEU A 188 -3.10 25.76 11.77
N CYS A 189 -4.31 25.69 11.19
CA CYS A 189 -4.59 24.93 9.99
C CYS A 189 -4.38 25.70 8.68
N ARG A 190 -4.22 27.03 8.73
CA ARG A 190 -4.04 27.89 7.56
C ARG A 190 -2.70 27.69 6.84
N ASP A 191 -1.65 27.30 7.56
CA ASP A 191 -0.30 27.14 7.00
C ASP A 191 -0.12 25.77 6.33
N PHE A 192 -1.12 25.34 5.56
CA PHE A 192 -1.01 24.10 4.82
C PHE A 192 -0.06 24.24 3.64
N GLU A 193 1.03 23.51 3.68
CA GLU A 193 1.93 23.34 2.55
C GLU A 193 1.81 21.89 2.04
N PRO A 194 1.01 21.65 0.97
CA PRO A 194 0.80 20.30 0.45
C PRO A 194 2.06 19.69 -0.18
N GLU A 195 3.02 20.53 -0.57
CA GLU A 195 4.30 20.06 -1.11
C GLU A 195 5.12 19.36 -0.02
N TYR A 196 5.26 20.00 1.15
CA TYR A 196 6.00 19.49 2.30
C TYR A 196 5.20 19.60 3.61
N PRO A 197 4.24 18.69 3.85
CA PRO A 197 3.45 18.71 5.07
C PRO A 197 4.33 18.59 6.31
N LYS A 198 4.12 19.49 7.28
CA LYS A 198 4.95 19.56 8.50
C LYS A 198 4.69 18.40 9.47
N TYR A 199 3.58 17.70 9.30
CA TYR A 199 3.19 16.61 10.17
C TYR A 199 2.96 15.30 9.39
N PRO A 200 3.33 14.16 9.99
CA PRO A 200 2.95 12.83 9.50
C PRO A 200 1.43 12.62 9.48
N TRP A 201 0.99 11.54 8.84
CA TRP A 201 -0.40 11.19 8.56
C TRP A 201 -1.19 12.26 7.79
N THR A 202 -0.49 13.22 7.17
CA THR A 202 -1.13 14.16 6.25
C THR A 202 -1.34 13.45 4.92
N CYS A 203 -2.59 13.17 4.57
CA CYS A 203 -2.97 12.62 3.27
C CYS A 203 -3.74 13.65 2.45
N ASN A 204 -3.46 13.77 1.15
CA ASN A 204 -4.22 14.64 0.25
C ASN A 204 -4.08 14.21 -1.22
N SER A 205 -4.85 14.84 -2.09
CA SER A 205 -4.66 14.79 -3.54
C SER A 205 -3.32 15.42 -3.96
N SER A 206 -2.75 14.93 -5.07
CA SER A 206 -1.59 15.54 -5.72
C SER A 206 -1.57 15.26 -7.21
N ASP A 207 -1.15 16.28 -7.97
CA ASP A 207 -0.95 16.19 -9.42
C ASP A 207 0.50 15.85 -9.81
N LYS A 208 1.42 15.75 -8.84
CA LYS A 208 2.87 15.66 -9.10
C LYS A 208 3.26 14.43 -9.92
N LEU A 209 2.61 13.30 -9.65
CA LEU A 209 2.87 12.01 -10.31
C LEU A 209 1.66 11.52 -11.11
N ILE A 210 0.82 12.45 -11.59
CA ILE A 210 -0.38 12.12 -12.35
C ILE A 210 -0.06 11.36 -13.65
N GLN A 211 1.12 11.60 -14.24
CA GLN A 211 1.62 10.87 -15.41
C GLN A 211 1.86 9.38 -15.15
N TYR A 212 2.05 9.00 -13.88
CA TYR A 212 2.15 7.62 -13.41
C TYR A 212 0.82 7.14 -12.81
N GLY A 213 -0.25 7.93 -12.91
CA GLY A 213 -1.56 7.57 -12.35
C GLY A 213 -1.69 7.76 -10.84
N CYS A 214 -0.66 8.24 -10.15
CA CYS A 214 -0.74 8.58 -8.74
C CYS A 214 -1.50 9.89 -8.57
N THR A 215 -2.62 9.87 -7.84
CA THR A 215 -3.50 11.02 -7.65
C THR A 215 -3.54 11.52 -6.21
N ASN A 216 -2.94 10.78 -5.28
CA ASN A 216 -2.96 11.07 -3.85
C ASN A 216 -1.57 10.87 -3.25
N TYR A 217 -1.36 11.37 -2.03
CA TYR A 217 -0.20 11.07 -1.20
C TYR A 217 -0.58 10.96 0.27
N CYS A 218 0.25 10.27 1.04
CA CYS A 218 0.21 10.24 2.50
C CYS A 218 1.62 10.39 3.06
N VAL A 219 1.75 11.08 4.19
CA VAL A 219 3.03 11.25 4.89
C VAL A 219 3.15 10.26 6.05
N ALA A 220 4.28 9.59 6.17
CA ALA A 220 4.62 8.71 7.29
C ALA A 220 5.81 9.26 8.08
N ASP A 221 5.86 8.96 9.37
CA ASP A 221 6.98 9.32 10.24
C ASP A 221 8.05 8.22 10.31
N LYS A 222 9.32 8.64 10.28
CA LYS A 222 10.50 7.79 10.49
C LYS A 222 11.32 8.18 11.71
N GLY A 223 10.82 9.10 12.53
CA GLY A 223 11.51 9.55 13.73
C GLY A 223 12.61 10.56 13.41
N CYS A 224 13.49 10.81 14.37
CA CYS A 224 14.56 11.79 14.29
C CYS A 224 15.94 11.19 14.03
N ASP A 225 16.03 9.87 13.95
CA ASP A 225 17.30 9.17 13.87
C ASP A 225 17.69 8.85 12.41
N GLY A 226 18.94 9.17 12.05
CA GLY A 226 19.60 8.65 10.85
C GLY A 226 19.62 9.56 9.62
N TYR A 227 18.46 9.87 9.02
CA TYR A 227 18.40 10.54 7.72
C TYR A 227 18.60 12.06 7.79
N CYS A 228 18.01 12.71 8.80
CA CYS A 228 18.01 14.16 8.94
C CYS A 228 19.13 14.69 9.85
N ALA A 229 19.37 16.00 9.80
CA ALA A 229 20.29 16.63 10.75
C ALA A 229 19.77 16.54 12.19
N ILE A 230 20.67 16.66 13.18
CA ILE A 230 20.31 16.62 14.60
C ILE A 230 19.20 17.65 14.90
N GLY A 231 18.14 17.20 15.55
CA GLY A 231 16.98 18.04 15.89
C GLY A 231 15.92 18.14 14.78
N GLN A 232 16.08 17.41 13.68
CA GLN A 232 15.09 17.31 12.61
C GLN A 232 14.42 15.93 12.60
N ARG A 233 13.16 15.90 12.19
CA ARG A 233 12.36 14.68 12.01
C ARG A 233 12.29 14.30 10.54
N HIS A 234 12.48 13.02 10.26
CA HIS A 234 12.38 12.44 8.94
C HIS A 234 10.93 12.03 8.62
N LEU A 235 10.37 12.61 7.57
CA LEU A 235 9.06 12.27 7.02
C LEU A 235 9.19 11.69 5.61
N ILE A 236 8.34 10.70 5.31
CA ILE A 236 8.24 10.08 3.98
C ILE A 236 6.87 10.36 3.40
N LYS A 237 6.82 11.03 2.25
CA LYS A 237 5.62 11.24 1.46
C LYS A 237 5.51 10.16 0.40
N SER A 238 4.52 9.28 0.51
CA SER A 238 4.26 8.21 -0.44
C SER A 238 3.06 8.56 -1.31
N TYR A 239 3.23 8.50 -2.63
CA TYR A 239 2.19 8.75 -3.63
C TYR A 239 1.45 7.45 -3.97
N TYR A 240 0.14 7.54 -4.11
CA TYR A 240 -0.73 6.40 -4.42
C TYR A 240 -1.90 6.80 -5.30
N ALA A 241 -2.58 5.81 -5.88
CA ALA A 241 -3.85 5.99 -6.57
C ALA A 241 -4.95 5.20 -5.84
N THR A 242 -6.19 5.65 -5.98
CA THR A 242 -7.39 4.94 -5.48
C THR A 242 -8.30 4.47 -6.61
N ASN A 243 -7.93 4.75 -7.85
CA ASN A 243 -8.69 4.45 -9.07
C ASN A 243 -8.05 3.28 -9.84
N SER A 244 -8.54 3.02 -11.05
CA SER A 244 -8.00 1.99 -11.95
C SER A 244 -6.51 2.13 -12.29
N ASN A 245 -5.86 3.25 -11.95
CA ASN A 245 -4.45 3.50 -12.23
C ASN A 245 -3.51 3.09 -11.07
N VAL A 246 -4.03 2.40 -10.04
CA VAL A 246 -3.23 1.84 -8.92
C VAL A 246 -2.00 1.10 -9.41
N ILE A 247 -2.12 0.23 -10.42
CA ILE A 247 -0.98 -0.52 -10.95
C ILE A 247 0.09 0.39 -11.55
N GLN A 248 -0.31 1.40 -12.33
CA GLN A 248 0.64 2.32 -12.95
C GLN A 248 1.41 3.11 -11.90
N CYS A 249 0.73 3.49 -10.81
CA CYS A 249 1.35 4.20 -9.70
C CYS A 249 2.28 3.29 -8.87
N LEU A 250 1.86 2.04 -8.64
CA LEU A 250 2.67 1.03 -7.95
C LEU A 250 3.92 0.63 -8.74
N LEU A 251 3.85 0.58 -10.07
CA LEU A 251 4.99 0.28 -10.92
C LEU A 251 6.02 1.42 -10.97
N ALA A 252 5.67 2.61 -10.48
CA ALA A 252 6.54 3.77 -10.37
C ALA A 252 7.26 3.84 -8.99
N ASP A 253 7.50 2.69 -8.35
CA ASP A 253 8.03 2.56 -6.97
C ASP A 253 9.29 3.38 -6.70
N ASP A 254 10.21 3.49 -7.67
CA ASP A 254 11.44 4.26 -7.51
C ASP A 254 11.23 5.79 -7.44
N VAL A 255 10.04 6.28 -7.81
CA VAL A 255 9.71 7.72 -7.86
C VAL A 255 8.46 8.08 -7.06
N ASN A 256 7.75 7.10 -6.47
CA ASN A 256 6.51 7.33 -5.75
C ASN A 256 6.72 7.68 -4.27
N THR A 257 7.96 7.86 -3.81
CA THR A 257 8.27 8.32 -2.46
C THR A 257 9.19 9.54 -2.45
N GLU A 258 8.91 10.48 -1.56
CA GLU A 258 9.75 11.64 -1.29
C GLU A 258 10.10 11.70 0.20
N GLU A 259 11.39 11.68 0.50
CA GLU A 259 11.91 11.79 1.86
C GLU A 259 12.31 13.24 2.13
N TYR A 260 11.86 13.81 3.24
CA TYR A 260 12.18 15.18 3.63
C TYR A 260 12.28 15.35 5.14
N CYS A 261 12.96 16.40 5.54
CA CYS A 261 13.25 16.70 6.93
C CYS A 261 12.45 17.91 7.40
N VAL A 262 11.88 17.79 8.59
CA VAL A 262 11.16 18.87 9.26
C VAL A 262 11.95 19.29 10.49
N ALA A 263 12.12 20.59 10.69
CA ALA A 263 12.82 21.15 11.85
C ALA A 263 11.84 21.55 12.96
N ASP A 264 12.38 21.88 14.14
CA ASP A 264 11.59 22.49 15.21
C ASP A 264 10.90 23.79 14.74
N PRO A 265 9.69 24.09 15.26
CA PRO A 265 9.02 23.44 16.39
C PRO A 265 8.20 22.17 16.04
N PHE A 266 8.21 21.73 14.77
CA PHE A 266 7.37 20.62 14.31
C PHE A 266 8.03 19.25 14.53
N ALA A 267 9.36 19.20 14.57
CA ALA A 267 10.12 17.96 14.73
C ALA A 267 9.93 17.33 16.12
N ARG A 268 10.03 18.14 17.18
CA ARG A 268 9.88 17.72 18.60
C ARG A 268 10.70 16.47 18.96
N CYS A 269 11.91 16.41 18.41
CA CYS A 269 12.87 15.36 18.71
C CYS A 269 13.35 15.39 20.18
N ASP A 270 13.14 16.53 20.86
CA ASP A 270 13.35 16.71 22.30
C ASP A 270 12.41 15.85 23.16
N ILE A 271 11.18 15.61 22.68
CA ILE A 271 10.17 14.82 23.41
C ILE A 271 10.08 13.39 22.90
N LYS A 272 10.11 13.21 21.58
CA LYS A 272 9.89 11.90 20.97
C LYS A 272 10.91 11.68 19.86
N SER A 273 12.00 10.97 20.11
CA SER A 273 13.04 10.78 19.08
C SER A 273 12.72 9.66 18.08
N TYR A 274 11.83 8.74 18.43
CA TYR A 274 11.41 7.61 17.60
C TYR A 274 10.16 7.94 16.78
N ASN A 275 9.69 6.97 15.97
CA ASN A 275 8.45 7.09 15.21
C ASN A 275 7.29 7.46 16.13
N SER A 276 6.55 8.51 15.76
CA SER A 276 5.35 8.92 16.46
C SER A 276 4.18 8.00 16.12
N ASP A 277 3.13 8.13 16.91
CA ASP A 277 1.82 7.48 16.75
C ASP A 277 0.75 8.56 16.53
N PRO A 278 -0.36 8.27 15.82
CA PRO A 278 -1.50 9.18 15.75
C PRO A 278 -1.96 9.78 17.08
N SER A 279 -1.81 9.06 18.20
CA SER A 279 -2.16 9.56 19.54
C SER A 279 -1.27 10.69 20.05
N ASP A 280 -0.09 10.89 19.45
CA ASP A 280 0.86 11.94 19.85
C ASP A 280 0.48 13.33 19.33
N TYR A 281 -0.62 13.45 18.59
CA TYR A 281 -1.02 14.67 17.90
C TYR A 281 -2.44 15.10 18.21
N ALA A 282 -2.64 16.41 18.20
CA ALA A 282 -3.96 16.99 18.13
C ALA A 282 -4.41 17.07 16.66
N TRP A 283 -5.64 16.64 16.42
CA TRP A 283 -6.26 16.53 15.11
C TRP A 283 -7.37 17.55 14.97
N GLY A 284 -7.48 18.21 13.82
CA GLY A 284 -8.46 19.28 13.69
C GLY A 284 -8.66 19.85 12.29
N CYS A 285 -7.58 20.02 11.52
CA CYS A 285 -7.70 20.65 10.19
C CYS A 285 -8.63 19.88 9.27
N THR A 286 -9.83 20.36 9.02
CA THR A 286 -10.76 19.68 8.11
C THR A 286 -10.40 20.04 6.67
N ASN A 287 -10.31 19.01 5.80
CA ASN A 287 -9.97 19.09 4.37
C ASN A 287 -8.48 19.41 4.01
N PRO A 288 -7.56 18.44 4.11
CA PRO A 288 -7.72 17.09 4.64
C PRO A 288 -7.53 17.04 6.15
N ARG A 289 -8.21 16.09 6.83
CA ARG A 289 -7.98 15.80 8.25
C ARG A 289 -6.53 15.46 8.49
N ARG A 290 -5.84 16.29 9.26
CA ARG A 290 -4.42 16.09 9.58
C ARG A 290 -4.06 16.61 10.97
N PRO A 291 -2.93 16.15 11.52
CA PRO A 291 -2.35 16.76 12.70
C PRO A 291 -2.03 18.24 12.48
N TYR A 292 -2.23 19.05 13.51
CA TYR A 292 -1.87 20.47 13.48
C TYR A 292 -0.93 20.89 14.61
N LYS A 293 -0.81 20.06 15.65
CA LYS A 293 0.20 20.17 16.71
C LYS A 293 0.41 18.82 17.39
N TRP A 294 1.51 18.73 18.13
CA TRP A 294 1.74 17.64 19.07
C TRP A 294 0.78 17.76 20.27
N ALA A 295 0.25 16.63 20.75
CA ALA A 295 -0.71 16.52 21.86
C ALA A 295 -0.05 16.36 23.24
N ILE A 296 1.18 16.85 23.38
CA ILE A 296 2.00 16.73 24.61
C ILE A 296 1.28 17.34 25.82
#